data_AF-A0A1I5MV70-F1
#
_entry.id   AF-A0A1I5MV70-F1
#
_cell.length_a   1.000
_cell.length_b   1.000
_cell.length_c   1.000
_cell.angle_alpha   90.00
_cell.angle_beta   90.00
_cell.angle_gamma   90.00
#
_symmetry.space_group_name_H-M   'P 1'
#
loop_
_entity.id
_entity.type
_entity.pdbx_description
1 polymer ?
#
loop_
_entity_poly.entity_id
_entity_poly.type
_entity_poly.pdbx_seq_one_letter_code
_entity_poly.pdbx_strand_id
1 'polypeptide(L)'
;MVGSTRRRRVGVVLLGTAVLLGSGVATATWLASGTGSGAARAATVSDLVVSPGVPAGTLYPKPSGGYGAATTGTVVATVSNPNAFAVDLTTATLGTVTATPLSGRTCASGTVVPAQPSVPLSPAVRVPAGASGVQVTVPGALEMLPTAEDGCQGASFSVVLTLSGTLA
;
A
#
# COMPACT_ATOMS: atom_id res chain seq x y z
N MET A 1 -80.31 88.81 -22.20
CA MET A 1 -79.41 88.96 -21.04
C MET A 1 -79.97 88.15 -19.88
N VAL A 2 -79.09 87.69 -18.99
CA VAL A 2 -79.34 86.80 -17.83
C VAL A 2 -79.16 85.32 -18.15
N GLY A 3 -78.33 84.65 -17.34
CA GLY A 3 -78.15 83.20 -17.39
C GLY A 3 -76.92 82.71 -16.64
N SER A 4 -76.78 83.10 -15.37
CA SER A 4 -75.80 82.57 -14.40
C SER A 4 -75.77 81.04 -14.35
N THR A 5 -74.59 80.44 -14.10
CA THR A 5 -74.38 79.60 -12.91
C THR A 5 -72.93 79.11 -12.80
N ARG A 6 -72.37 79.31 -11.61
CA ARG A 6 -71.12 78.74 -11.12
C ARG A 6 -71.48 77.47 -10.36
N ARG A 7 -70.83 76.32 -10.64
CA ARG A 7 -70.26 75.40 -9.63
C ARG A 7 -69.79 74.07 -10.22
N ARG A 8 -68.54 73.76 -9.86
CA ARG A 8 -67.94 72.47 -9.49
C ARG A 8 -68.24 71.26 -10.37
N ARG A 9 -67.18 70.71 -10.98
CA ARG A 9 -66.78 69.30 -10.78
C ARG A 9 -65.26 69.20 -10.74
N VAL A 10 -64.73 68.83 -9.58
CA VAL A 10 -63.38 68.27 -9.43
C VAL A 10 -63.40 66.94 -10.17
N GLY A 11 -62.59 66.81 -11.22
CA GLY A 11 -62.42 65.58 -11.98
C GLY A 11 -61.00 65.09 -11.81
N VAL A 12 -60.82 64.11 -10.92
CA VAL A 12 -59.64 63.23 -10.91
C VAL A 12 -59.92 62.16 -11.96
N VAL A 13 -59.14 62.13 -13.04
CA VAL A 13 -59.04 60.97 -13.93
C VAL A 13 -57.57 60.74 -14.24
N LEU A 14 -57.07 59.65 -13.69
CA LEU A 14 -55.77 59.04 -13.95
C LEU A 14 -55.63 58.72 -15.45
N LEU A 15 -54.63 59.32 -16.10
CA LEU A 15 -54.14 58.88 -17.41
C LEU A 15 -52.66 58.50 -17.23
N GLY A 16 -52.44 57.21 -17.01
CA GLY A 16 -51.13 56.60 -17.09
C GLY A 16 -50.82 56.23 -18.54
N THR A 17 -49.69 56.69 -19.05
CA THR A 17 -48.90 56.00 -20.09
C THR A 17 -47.59 56.74 -20.34
N ALA A 18 -46.48 56.16 -19.85
CA ALA A 18 -45.19 56.15 -20.53
C ALA A 18 -44.26 55.19 -19.78
N VAL A 19 -44.56 53.90 -19.92
CA VAL A 19 -43.59 52.84 -19.66
C VAL A 19 -42.45 53.06 -20.64
N LEU A 20 -41.33 53.60 -20.18
CA LEU A 20 -40.08 53.53 -20.93
C LEU A 20 -39.59 52.08 -20.85
N LEU A 21 -40.02 51.29 -21.84
CA LEU A 21 -39.43 50.01 -22.21
C LEU A 21 -38.03 50.27 -22.80
N GLY A 22 -37.08 50.65 -21.95
CA GLY A 22 -35.68 50.42 -22.23
C GLY A 22 -35.41 48.95 -21.90
N SER A 23 -35.26 48.12 -22.92
CA SER A 23 -34.99 46.69 -22.82
C SER A 23 -33.62 46.44 -22.17
N GLY A 24 -33.52 46.63 -20.86
CA GLY A 24 -32.52 45.98 -20.05
C GLY A 24 -32.96 44.53 -19.93
N VAL A 25 -32.42 43.64 -20.77
CA VAL A 25 -32.45 42.22 -20.44
C VAL A 25 -31.51 42.09 -19.25
N ALA A 26 -32.04 42.31 -18.04
CA ALA A 26 -31.39 41.88 -16.84
C ALA A 26 -31.46 40.36 -16.88
N THR A 27 -30.49 39.74 -17.56
CA THR A 27 -30.21 38.33 -17.33
C THR A 27 -29.74 38.29 -15.88
N ALA A 28 -30.67 38.01 -14.96
CA ALA A 28 -30.31 37.40 -13.71
C ALA A 28 -29.76 36.02 -14.09
N THR A 29 -28.48 35.96 -14.45
CA THR A 29 -27.72 34.74 -14.33
C THR A 29 -27.77 34.42 -12.85
N TRP A 30 -28.65 33.47 -12.49
CA TRP A 30 -28.66 32.87 -11.17
C TRP A 30 -27.27 32.25 -10.97
N LEU A 31 -26.37 33.02 -10.39
CA LEU A 31 -25.08 32.55 -9.92
C LEU A 31 -25.38 31.70 -8.69
N ALA A 32 -25.71 30.43 -8.93
CA ALA A 32 -25.70 29.40 -7.91
C ALA A 32 -24.22 29.05 -7.65
N SER A 33 -23.57 29.79 -6.76
CA SER A 33 -22.26 29.42 -6.23
C SER A 33 -22.45 28.52 -5.00
N GLY A 34 -21.92 27.31 -5.07
CA GLY A 34 -21.83 26.39 -3.94
C GLY A 34 -20.36 26.17 -3.58
N THR A 35 -19.97 26.47 -2.35
CA THR A 35 -18.68 26.07 -1.79
C THR A 35 -18.88 24.80 -0.98
N GLY A 36 -18.12 23.75 -1.30
CA GLY A 36 -18.11 22.49 -0.56
C GLY A 36 -16.74 22.27 0.08
N SER A 37 -16.71 21.99 1.38
CA SER A 37 -15.50 21.53 2.07
C SER A 37 -15.46 20.00 2.05
N GLY A 38 -14.49 19.43 1.36
CA GLY A 38 -14.17 18.00 1.45
C GLY A 38 -13.10 17.77 2.51
N ALA A 39 -13.33 16.83 3.43
CA ALA A 39 -12.30 16.32 4.33
C ALA A 39 -11.77 15.00 3.78
N ALA A 40 -10.47 14.93 3.47
CA ALA A 40 -9.78 13.67 3.21
C ALA A 40 -9.04 13.26 4.50
N ARG A 41 -9.21 12.02 4.94
CA ARG A 41 -8.40 11.43 6.02
C ARG A 41 -7.32 10.57 5.38
N ALA A 42 -6.08 10.69 5.84
CA ALA A 42 -5.02 9.75 5.45
C ALA A 42 -5.42 8.35 5.92
N ALA A 43 -5.27 7.35 5.06
CA ALA A 43 -5.49 5.96 5.43
C ALA A 43 -4.43 5.53 6.46
N THR A 44 -4.83 4.76 7.46
CA THR A 44 -3.90 4.12 8.39
C THR A 44 -3.28 2.89 7.74
N VAL A 45 -1.95 2.85 7.66
CA VAL A 45 -1.20 1.67 7.20
C VAL A 45 -1.19 0.63 8.32
N SER A 46 -1.64 -0.58 8.02
CA SER A 46 -1.45 -1.76 8.85
C SER A 46 -0.20 -2.50 8.40
N ASP A 47 0.54 -3.09 9.35
CA ASP A 47 1.72 -3.88 9.04
C ASP A 47 1.36 -5.12 8.19
N LEU A 48 2.28 -5.51 7.31
CA LEU A 48 2.17 -6.77 6.57
C LEU A 48 2.36 -7.95 7.51
N VAL A 49 1.57 -9.00 7.33
CA VAL A 49 1.77 -10.26 8.06
C VAL A 49 2.70 -11.14 7.23
N VAL A 50 3.93 -11.34 7.72
CA VAL A 50 4.96 -12.15 7.07
C VAL A 50 5.15 -13.44 7.87
N SER A 51 4.95 -14.59 7.22
CA SER A 51 5.29 -15.88 7.83
C SER A 51 6.82 -16.05 7.91
N PRO A 52 7.34 -16.83 8.88
CA PRO A 52 8.73 -17.27 8.83
C PRO A 52 9.03 -17.90 7.47
N GLY A 53 10.22 -17.59 6.95
CA GLY A 53 10.66 -18.13 5.68
C GLY A 53 11.23 -19.54 5.85
N VAL A 54 10.97 -20.41 4.88
CA VAL A 54 11.54 -21.76 4.82
C VAL A 54 12.49 -21.85 3.63
N PRO A 55 13.69 -22.44 3.77
CA PRO A 55 14.59 -22.67 2.65
C PRO A 55 13.91 -23.47 1.54
N ALA A 56 14.01 -22.98 0.31
CA ALA A 56 13.67 -23.74 -0.89
C ALA A 56 14.90 -24.56 -1.31
N GLY A 57 14.77 -25.89 -1.21
CA GLY A 57 15.83 -26.84 -1.55
C GLY A 57 16.77 -27.17 -0.40
N THR A 58 17.75 -28.02 -0.67
CA THR A 58 18.73 -28.49 0.32
C THR A 58 19.91 -27.54 0.42
N LEU A 59 20.17 -27.03 1.63
CA LEU A 59 21.41 -26.37 2.00
C LEU A 59 22.45 -27.42 2.38
N TYR A 60 23.69 -27.20 1.94
CA TYR A 60 24.85 -28.02 2.28
C TYR A 60 26.02 -27.12 2.68
N PRO A 61 27.02 -27.65 3.41
CA PRO A 61 28.15 -26.87 3.89
C PRO A 61 28.80 -26.10 2.74
N LYS A 62 28.95 -24.79 2.91
CA LYS A 62 29.43 -23.89 1.86
C LYS A 62 30.82 -24.32 1.38
N PRO A 63 31.00 -24.64 0.08
CA PRO A 63 32.31 -24.93 -0.48
C PRO A 63 33.24 -23.72 -0.38
N SER A 64 34.57 -23.95 -0.41
CA SER A 64 35.57 -22.87 -0.36
C SER A 64 35.44 -21.85 -1.51
N GLY A 65 34.93 -22.27 -2.67
CA GLY A 65 34.61 -21.40 -3.80
C GLY A 65 33.24 -20.73 -3.75
N GLY A 66 32.49 -20.90 -2.64
CA GLY A 66 31.10 -20.48 -2.53
C GLY A 66 30.12 -21.46 -3.20
N TYR A 67 28.85 -21.08 -3.24
CA TYR A 67 27.84 -21.85 -3.95
C TYR A 67 27.92 -21.58 -5.46
N GLY A 68 27.80 -22.63 -6.27
CA GLY A 68 27.82 -22.50 -7.73
C GLY A 68 26.58 -21.79 -8.32
N ALA A 69 25.48 -21.75 -7.56
CA ALA A 69 24.26 -21.05 -7.93
C ALA A 69 23.90 -20.00 -6.87
N ALA A 70 23.67 -18.76 -7.31
CA ALA A 70 23.26 -17.65 -6.44
C ALA A 70 21.88 -17.84 -5.78
N THR A 71 21.10 -18.82 -6.25
CA THR A 71 19.81 -19.22 -5.68
C THR A 71 19.94 -20.28 -4.58
N THR A 72 21.14 -20.76 -4.28
CA THR A 72 21.34 -21.70 -3.16
C THR A 72 21.01 -21.01 -1.85
N GLY A 73 20.24 -21.67 -0.98
CA GLY A 73 19.76 -21.03 0.26
C GLY A 73 18.65 -20.00 0.03
N THR A 74 17.92 -20.10 -1.08
CA THR A 74 16.69 -19.35 -1.29
C THR A 74 15.72 -19.60 -0.13
N VAL A 75 15.02 -18.57 0.31
CA VAL A 75 13.97 -18.67 1.32
C VAL A 75 12.65 -18.19 0.73
N VAL A 76 11.58 -18.92 0.99
CA VAL A 76 10.22 -18.53 0.57
C VAL A 76 9.41 -18.16 1.81
N ALA A 77 8.86 -16.96 1.80
CA ALA A 77 7.94 -16.46 2.82
C ALA A 77 6.55 -16.29 2.23
N THR A 78 5.53 -16.33 3.09
CA THR A 78 4.15 -16.02 2.71
C THR A 78 3.76 -14.68 3.33
N VAL A 79 3.20 -13.79 2.52
CA VAL A 79 2.82 -12.44 2.92
C VAL A 79 1.33 -12.25 2.75
N SER A 80 0.71 -11.59 3.73
CA SER A 80 -0.65 -11.08 3.65
C SER A 80 -0.65 -9.56 3.83
N ASN A 81 -1.37 -8.87 2.95
CA ASN A 81 -1.55 -7.43 2.97
C ASN A 81 -2.98 -7.09 3.36
N PRO A 82 -3.25 -6.77 4.64
CA PRO A 82 -4.59 -6.38 5.09
C PRO A 82 -4.99 -4.97 4.62
N ASN A 83 -4.08 -4.21 4.00
CA ASN A 83 -4.35 -2.84 3.57
C ASN A 83 -5.24 -2.79 2.32
N ALA A 84 -5.95 -1.67 2.18
CA ALA A 84 -6.77 -1.35 1.00
C ALA A 84 -5.96 -0.86 -0.22
N PHE A 85 -4.64 -0.90 -0.15
CA PHE A 85 -3.72 -0.48 -1.22
C PHE A 85 -2.64 -1.56 -1.43
N ALA A 86 -2.07 -1.59 -2.64
CA ALA A 86 -0.98 -2.50 -2.97
C ALA A 86 0.37 -1.99 -2.42
N VAL A 87 1.29 -2.92 -2.18
CA VAL A 87 2.66 -2.64 -1.72
C VAL A 87 3.65 -3.34 -2.64
N ASP A 88 4.69 -2.62 -3.07
CA ASP A 88 5.81 -3.17 -3.82
C ASP A 88 6.97 -3.41 -2.86
N LEU A 89 7.26 -4.69 -2.60
CA LEU A 89 8.35 -5.12 -1.74
C LEU A 89 9.67 -5.07 -2.50
N THR A 90 10.65 -4.37 -1.94
CA THR A 90 11.95 -4.12 -2.58
C THR A 90 13.12 -4.68 -1.80
N THR A 91 12.96 -4.98 -0.51
CA THR A 91 14.05 -5.48 0.33
C THR A 91 13.54 -6.51 1.34
N ALA A 92 14.35 -7.56 1.55
CA ALA A 92 14.15 -8.56 2.60
C ALA A 92 15.32 -8.51 3.58
N THR A 93 15.05 -8.24 4.85
CA THR A 93 16.02 -8.32 5.95
C THR A 93 15.87 -9.64 6.67
N LEU A 94 16.98 -10.32 6.89
CA LEU A 94 17.01 -11.62 7.56
C LEU A 94 17.36 -11.46 9.04
N GLY A 95 16.59 -12.12 9.89
CA GLY A 95 16.81 -12.20 11.32
C GLY A 95 17.35 -13.55 11.76
N THR A 96 16.94 -13.95 12.96
CA THR A 96 17.36 -15.20 13.59
C THR A 96 16.96 -16.41 12.76
N VAL A 97 17.91 -17.34 12.60
CA VAL A 97 17.71 -18.66 11.99
C VAL A 97 17.55 -19.70 13.10
N THR A 98 16.50 -20.48 13.02
CA THR A 98 16.22 -21.61 13.94
C THR A 98 16.43 -22.91 13.19
N ALA A 99 17.23 -23.82 13.78
CA ALA A 99 17.44 -25.16 13.27
C ALA A 99 16.57 -26.15 14.04
N THR A 100 15.92 -27.07 13.33
CA THR A 100 15.14 -28.17 13.89
C THR A 100 15.76 -29.48 13.41
N PRO A 101 16.65 -30.11 14.20
CA PRO A 101 17.28 -31.37 13.81
C PRO A 101 16.28 -32.53 13.79
N LEU A 102 16.65 -33.61 13.11
CA LEU A 102 15.92 -34.88 13.21
C LEU A 102 16.04 -35.46 14.63
N SER A 103 15.03 -36.23 15.04
CA SER A 103 15.03 -36.90 16.35
C SER A 103 16.32 -37.68 16.59
N GLY A 104 16.96 -37.43 17.73
CA GLY A 104 18.22 -38.09 18.11
C GLY A 104 19.48 -37.53 17.44
N ARG A 105 19.39 -36.42 16.70
CA ARG A 105 20.53 -35.70 16.12
C ARG A 105 20.68 -34.31 16.71
N THR A 106 21.89 -33.76 16.63
CA THR A 106 22.20 -32.37 16.96
C THR A 106 22.43 -31.58 15.68
N CYS A 107 21.93 -30.35 15.64
CA CYS A 107 22.32 -29.37 14.63
C CYS A 107 22.45 -28.03 15.34
N ALA A 108 23.69 -27.61 15.58
CA ALA A 108 24.00 -26.43 16.36
C ALA A 108 23.33 -25.18 15.80
N SER A 109 22.77 -24.36 16.69
CA SER A 109 22.31 -23.03 16.34
C SER A 109 23.47 -22.22 15.76
N GLY A 110 23.24 -21.53 14.64
CA GLY A 110 24.28 -20.76 13.95
C GLY A 110 25.06 -21.57 12.91
N THR A 111 24.78 -22.87 12.72
CA THR A 111 25.30 -23.62 11.57
C THR A 111 24.76 -23.10 10.23
N VAL A 112 23.53 -22.56 10.24
CA VAL A 112 22.96 -21.82 9.12
C VAL A 112 22.79 -20.38 9.52
N VAL A 113 23.27 -19.46 8.69
CA VAL A 113 23.29 -18.02 8.93
C VAL A 113 22.75 -17.26 7.71
N PRO A 114 22.26 -16.03 7.89
CA PRO A 114 22.01 -15.14 6.77
C PRO A 114 23.30 -14.92 5.97
N ALA A 115 23.25 -15.10 4.65
CA ALA A 115 24.40 -14.85 3.77
C ALA A 115 24.73 -13.36 3.68
N GLN A 116 23.74 -12.50 3.92
CA GLN A 116 23.84 -11.06 4.00
C GLN A 116 22.71 -10.52 4.90
N PRO A 117 22.89 -9.34 5.54
CA PRO A 117 21.88 -8.79 6.44
C PRO A 117 20.58 -8.39 5.72
N SER A 118 20.67 -8.02 4.44
CA SER A 118 19.53 -7.60 3.62
C SER A 118 19.72 -8.01 2.17
N VAL A 119 18.68 -8.55 1.54
CA VAL A 119 18.66 -8.96 0.14
C VAL A 119 17.72 -8.05 -0.65
N PRO A 120 18.18 -7.42 -1.76
CA PRO A 120 17.30 -6.67 -2.63
C PRO A 120 16.39 -7.62 -3.43
N LEU A 121 15.10 -7.26 -3.55
CA LEU A 121 14.14 -7.98 -4.38
C LEU A 121 14.08 -7.32 -5.76
N SER A 122 14.64 -8.00 -6.76
CA SER A 122 14.69 -7.52 -8.15
C SER A 122 14.20 -8.61 -9.11
N PRO A 123 13.06 -8.41 -9.78
CA PRO A 123 12.16 -7.26 -9.68
C PRO A 123 11.48 -7.16 -8.31
N ALA A 124 10.95 -5.98 -7.98
CA ALA A 124 10.13 -5.79 -6.78
C ALA A 124 8.91 -6.72 -6.81
N VAL A 125 8.51 -7.23 -5.65
CA VAL A 125 7.36 -8.14 -5.53
C VAL A 125 6.11 -7.36 -5.16
N ARG A 126 5.14 -7.29 -6.07
CA ARG A 126 3.86 -6.65 -5.78
C ARG A 126 2.97 -7.54 -4.92
N VAL A 127 2.51 -7.01 -3.80
CA VAL A 127 1.48 -7.60 -2.94
C VAL A 127 0.20 -6.77 -3.10
N PRO A 128 -0.84 -7.29 -3.78
CA PRO A 128 -2.08 -6.55 -3.99
C PRO A 128 -2.79 -6.18 -2.68
N ALA A 129 -3.69 -5.19 -2.76
CA ALA A 129 -4.57 -4.82 -1.65
C ALA A 129 -5.43 -6.02 -1.22
N GLY A 130 -5.57 -6.24 0.10
CA GLY A 130 -6.36 -7.33 0.67
C GLY A 130 -5.86 -8.74 0.34
N ALA A 131 -4.69 -8.89 -0.29
CA ALA A 131 -4.19 -10.19 -0.69
C ALA A 131 -3.72 -11.01 0.52
N SER A 132 -3.99 -12.31 0.50
CA SER A 132 -3.49 -13.28 1.47
C SER A 132 -2.73 -14.38 0.74
N GLY A 133 -1.62 -14.85 1.30
CA GLY A 133 -0.92 -16.01 0.75
C GLY A 133 0.06 -15.70 -0.38
N VAL A 134 0.49 -14.44 -0.55
CA VAL A 134 1.44 -14.07 -1.61
C VAL A 134 2.83 -14.60 -1.28
N GLN A 135 3.40 -15.42 -2.16
CA GLN A 135 4.74 -15.96 -1.96
C GLN A 135 5.81 -14.94 -2.35
N VAL A 136 6.76 -14.73 -1.44
CA VAL A 136 7.94 -13.89 -1.65
C VAL A 136 9.18 -14.76 -1.59
N THR A 137 9.90 -14.81 -2.70
CA THR A 137 11.13 -15.59 -2.85
C THR A 137 12.34 -14.70 -2.64
N VAL A 138 13.18 -15.04 -1.67
CA VAL A 138 14.43 -14.34 -1.35
C VAL A 138 15.59 -15.24 -1.78
N PRO A 139 16.19 -15.04 -2.95
CA PRO A 139 17.28 -15.88 -3.45
C PRO A 139 18.56 -15.65 -2.62
N GLY A 140 19.33 -16.71 -2.39
CA GLY A 140 20.63 -16.59 -1.71
C GLY A 140 20.55 -16.06 -0.29
N ALA A 141 19.43 -16.29 0.40
CA ALA A 141 19.13 -15.68 1.68
C ALA A 141 19.99 -16.27 2.81
N LEU A 142 20.19 -17.58 2.80
CA LEU A 142 20.89 -18.32 3.85
C LEU A 142 22.11 -19.04 3.30
N GLU A 143 23.10 -19.26 4.17
CA GLU A 143 24.22 -20.13 3.90
C GLU A 143 24.49 -21.06 5.09
N MET A 144 24.94 -22.27 4.79
CA MET A 144 25.36 -23.24 5.80
C MET A 144 26.88 -23.16 5.93
N LEU A 145 27.35 -22.96 7.16
CA LEU A 145 28.78 -22.84 7.45
C LEU A 145 29.52 -24.13 7.04
N PRO A 146 30.78 -24.01 6.57
CA PRO A 146 31.59 -25.18 6.21
C PRO A 146 31.87 -26.11 7.40
N THR A 147 31.72 -25.62 8.62
CA THR A 147 31.90 -26.36 9.88
C THR A 147 30.61 -27.02 10.40
N ALA A 148 29.56 -27.09 9.57
CA ALA A 148 28.32 -27.78 9.92
C ALA A 148 28.57 -29.24 10.29
N GLU A 149 27.97 -29.69 11.40
CA GLU A 149 28.04 -31.08 11.83
C GLU A 149 27.12 -31.99 10.99
N ASP A 150 27.46 -33.28 10.90
CA ASP A 150 26.66 -34.27 10.17
C ASP A 150 25.23 -34.43 10.70
N GLY A 151 25.00 -34.08 11.96
CA GLY A 151 23.67 -34.12 12.55
C GLY A 151 22.67 -33.13 11.93
N CYS A 152 23.16 -32.14 11.16
CA CYS A 152 22.31 -31.23 10.37
C CYS A 152 21.73 -31.87 9.10
N GLN A 153 22.20 -33.06 8.69
CA GLN A 153 21.63 -33.75 7.53
C GLN A 153 20.17 -34.13 7.78
N GLY A 154 19.27 -33.53 7.00
CA GLY A 154 17.82 -33.70 7.12
C GLY A 154 17.14 -32.78 8.15
N ALA A 155 17.89 -31.87 8.79
CA ALA A 155 17.31 -30.84 9.64
C ALA A 155 16.48 -29.84 8.81
N SER A 156 15.43 -29.29 9.41
CA SER A 156 14.70 -28.15 8.83
C SER A 156 15.16 -26.85 9.46
N PHE A 157 15.05 -25.75 8.70
CA PHE A 157 15.43 -24.42 9.16
C PHE A 157 14.29 -23.44 8.90
N SER A 158 14.12 -22.48 9.80
CA SER A 158 13.22 -21.35 9.63
C SER A 158 13.94 -20.06 9.95
N VAL A 159 13.67 -19.00 9.20
CA VAL A 159 14.27 -17.68 9.42
C VAL A 159 13.20 -16.60 9.59
N VAL A 160 13.45 -15.70 10.52
CA VAL A 160 12.64 -14.48 10.68
C VAL A 160 12.93 -13.55 9.51
N LEU A 161 11.88 -13.07 8.84
CA LEU A 161 12.01 -12.15 7.72
C LEU A 161 11.26 -10.86 8.01
N THR A 162 11.92 -9.74 7.73
CA THR A 162 11.30 -8.42 7.68
C THR A 162 11.33 -7.93 6.24
N LEU A 163 10.16 -7.75 5.63
CA LEU A 163 10.04 -7.28 4.26
C LEU A 163 9.71 -5.79 4.27
N SER A 164 10.42 -5.02 3.44
CA SER A 164 10.23 -3.58 3.30
C SER A 164 9.97 -3.21 1.84
N GLY A 165 9.17 -2.17 1.66
CA GLY A 165 8.67 -1.76 0.35
C GLY A 165 7.96 -0.42 0.40
N THR A 166 7.46 0.02 -0.74
CA THR A 166 6.72 1.27 -0.88
C THR A 166 5.28 1.02 -1.32
N LEU A 167 4.44 2.03 -1.13
CA LEU A 167 3.15 2.10 -1.81
C LEU A 167 3.37 2.04 -3.33
N ALA A 168 2.41 1.41 -3.98
CA ALA A 168 2.58 0.82 -5.29
C ALA A 168 1.54 1.36 -6.28
#